data_AF-A0ABD3I7X4-F1
#
_entry.id   AF-A0ABD3I7X4-F1
#
_cell.length_a   1.000
_cell.length_b   1.000
_cell.length_c   1.000
_cell.angle_alpha   90.00
_cell.angle_beta   90.00
_cell.angle_gamma   90.00
#
_symmetry.space_group_name_H-M   'P 1'
#
loop_
_entity.id
_entity.type
_entity.pdbx_description
1 polymer ?
#
loop_
_entity_poly.entity_id
_entity_poly.type
_entity_poly.pdbx_seq_one_letter_code
_entity_poly.pdbx_strand_id
1 'polypeptide(L)'
;MDKTHQNWLSNDGKTSLLLQLAYNIASELHIDVVFTCKPRNFDSEYIYIAQAGDYSSEVFDRIHIKYVHNEEELRKYFAAFYMQASLPTTVVIDDFVVFFQSWDGRHQSGQARSSCDLVVVRTLCLAHDAITYVR
;
A
#
# COMPACT_ATOMS: atom_id res chain seq x y z
N MET A 1 35.55 -2.28 -5.05
CA MET A 1 34.20 -2.83 -5.25
C MET A 1 33.45 -2.61 -3.95
N ASP A 2 32.53 -1.66 -4.01
CA ASP A 2 31.89 -1.00 -2.88
C ASP A 2 30.77 -1.87 -2.31
N LYS A 3 30.71 -1.99 -0.97
CA LYS A 3 29.82 -2.92 -0.25
C LYS A 3 28.40 -2.34 -0.05
N THR A 4 27.90 -1.58 -1.00
CA THR A 4 26.70 -0.73 -0.84
C THR A 4 25.48 -1.21 -1.63
N HIS A 5 25.59 -2.28 -2.41
CA HIS A 5 24.50 -2.80 -3.26
C HIS A 5 23.73 -4.00 -2.69
N GLN A 6 23.94 -4.35 -1.42
CA GLN A 6 23.41 -5.60 -0.85
C GLN A 6 22.11 -5.47 -0.03
N ASN A 7 21.36 -4.36 -0.14
CA ASN A 7 20.14 -4.17 0.66
C ASN A 7 18.85 -3.95 -0.15
N TRP A 8 18.86 -4.26 -1.45
CA TRP A 8 17.76 -3.91 -2.37
C TRP A 8 16.79 -5.05 -2.73
N LEU A 9 16.90 -6.25 -2.14
CA LEU A 9 16.21 -7.45 -2.67
C LEU A 9 15.43 -8.28 -1.63
N SER A 10 14.92 -7.67 -0.56
CA SER A 10 14.23 -8.46 0.49
C SER A 10 12.71 -8.53 0.37
N ASN A 11 12.04 -7.85 -0.60
CA ASN A 11 10.56 -7.84 -0.65
C ASN A 11 9.90 -7.96 -2.04
N ASP A 12 10.64 -8.17 -3.12
CA ASP A 12 10.11 -8.12 -4.49
C ASP A 12 8.95 -9.09 -4.78
N GLY A 13 8.94 -10.28 -4.16
CA GLY A 13 7.89 -11.27 -4.41
C GLY A 13 6.51 -10.87 -3.90
N LYS A 14 6.43 -10.15 -2.77
CA LYS A 14 5.13 -9.72 -2.20
C LYS A 14 4.55 -8.57 -2.98
N THR A 15 5.37 -7.57 -3.29
CA THR A 15 4.95 -6.41 -4.07
C THR A 15 4.49 -6.83 -5.47
N SER A 16 5.24 -7.73 -6.14
CA SER A 16 4.80 -8.36 -7.41
C SER A 16 3.44 -9.04 -7.28
N LEU A 17 3.25 -9.85 -6.23
CA LEU A 17 2.00 -10.60 -6.03
C LEU A 17 0.82 -9.67 -5.79
N LEU A 18 0.99 -8.63 -4.97
CA LEU A 18 -0.06 -7.64 -4.71
C LEU A 18 -0.36 -6.79 -5.94
N LEU A 19 0.64 -6.49 -6.76
CA LEU A 19 0.43 -5.79 -8.03
C LEU A 19 -0.35 -6.68 -9.01
N GLN A 20 -0.01 -7.97 -9.11
CA GLN A 20 -0.76 -8.94 -9.90
C GLN A 20 -2.21 -9.04 -9.41
N LEU A 21 -2.42 -9.05 -8.08
CA LEU A 21 -3.76 -9.03 -7.50
C LEU A 21 -4.53 -7.78 -7.91
N ALA A 22 -3.91 -6.60 -7.83
CA ALA A 22 -4.52 -5.35 -8.26
C ALA A 22 -4.89 -5.38 -9.76
N TYR A 23 -4.00 -5.94 -10.60
CA TYR A 23 -4.27 -6.14 -12.02
C TYR A 23 -5.46 -7.08 -12.25
N ASN A 24 -5.49 -8.23 -11.59
CA ASN A 24 -6.59 -9.19 -11.73
C ASN A 24 -7.92 -8.57 -11.32
N ILE A 25 -7.96 -7.82 -10.22
CA ILE A 25 -9.17 -7.10 -9.77
C ILE A 25 -9.63 -6.08 -10.82
N ALA A 26 -8.71 -5.24 -11.30
CA ALA A 26 -9.02 -4.22 -12.31
C ALA A 26 -9.49 -4.85 -13.63
N SER A 27 -8.88 -5.96 -14.02
CA SER A 27 -9.20 -6.72 -15.24
C SER A 27 -10.55 -7.41 -15.16
N GLU A 28 -10.82 -8.14 -14.09
CA GLU A 28 -12.02 -8.99 -13.95
C GLU A 28 -13.28 -8.17 -13.63
N LEU A 29 -13.14 -7.12 -12.81
CA LEU A 29 -14.27 -6.32 -12.34
C LEU A 29 -14.45 -5.03 -13.15
N HIS A 30 -13.49 -4.66 -14.01
CA HIS A 30 -13.49 -3.40 -14.75
C HIS A 30 -13.67 -2.16 -13.85
N ILE A 31 -13.03 -2.17 -12.68
CA ILE A 31 -13.06 -1.09 -11.69
C ILE A 31 -11.68 -0.47 -11.49
N ASP A 32 -11.66 0.74 -10.94
CA ASP A 32 -10.44 1.39 -10.52
C ASP A 32 -9.92 0.80 -9.20
N VAL A 33 -8.61 0.60 -9.13
CA VAL A 33 -7.89 0.05 -7.98
C VAL A 33 -6.81 1.03 -7.56
N VAL A 34 -6.81 1.43 -6.28
CA VAL A 34 -5.72 2.23 -5.73
C VAL A 34 -4.68 1.31 -5.10
N PHE A 35 -3.50 1.24 -5.70
CA PHE A 35 -2.35 0.52 -5.16
C PHE A 35 -1.50 1.45 -4.31
N THR A 36 -1.55 1.28 -2.99
CA THR A 36 -0.82 2.11 -2.02
C THR A 36 0.48 1.44 -1.62
N CYS A 37 1.61 2.15 -1.72
CA CYS A 37 2.92 1.61 -1.37
C CYS A 37 3.88 2.69 -0.87
N LYS A 38 5.01 2.27 -0.28
CA LYS A 38 6.11 3.21 0.00
C LYS A 38 6.85 3.54 -1.30
N PRO A 39 7.32 4.79 -1.52
CA PRO A 39 8.02 5.17 -2.75
C PRO A 39 9.23 4.28 -3.08
N ARG A 40 9.90 3.74 -2.07
CA ARG A 40 11.09 2.88 -2.24
C ARG A 40 10.78 1.48 -2.75
N ASN A 41 9.51 1.06 -2.76
CA ASN A 41 9.09 -0.26 -3.21
C ASN A 41 8.79 -0.30 -4.72
N PHE A 42 8.77 0.86 -5.38
CA PHE A 42 8.43 1.00 -6.79
C PHE A 42 9.46 1.88 -7.47
N ASP A 43 10.56 1.26 -7.93
CA ASP A 43 11.40 1.92 -8.92
C ASP A 43 10.70 1.89 -10.28
N SER A 44 10.89 2.93 -11.09
CA SER A 44 10.26 3.10 -12.41
C SER A 44 10.37 1.88 -13.35
N GLU A 45 11.38 1.04 -13.12
CA GLU A 45 11.63 -0.22 -13.83
C GLU A 45 10.56 -1.30 -13.55
N TYR A 46 9.92 -1.27 -12.38
CA TYR A 46 8.91 -2.25 -11.97
C TYR A 46 7.59 -2.09 -12.73
N ILE A 47 7.18 -0.84 -12.96
CA ILE A 47 6.04 -0.51 -13.83
C ILE A 47 6.35 -0.93 -15.26
N TYR A 48 7.59 -0.70 -15.70
CA TYR A 48 8.03 -1.06 -17.04
C TYR A 48 8.04 -2.58 -17.27
N ILE A 49 8.50 -3.39 -16.30
CA ILE A 49 8.48 -4.85 -16.38
C ILE A 49 7.06 -5.40 -16.32
N ALA A 50 6.20 -4.83 -15.49
CA ALA A 50 4.78 -5.18 -15.46
C ALA A 50 4.09 -4.82 -16.79
N GLN A 51 4.51 -3.77 -17.49
CA GLN A 51 4.03 -3.42 -18.82
C GLN A 51 4.69 -4.20 -19.96
N ALA A 52 5.86 -4.83 -19.73
CA ALA A 52 6.59 -5.60 -20.73
C ALA A 52 6.07 -7.04 -20.92
N GLY A 53 5.12 -7.51 -20.10
CA GLY A 53 4.35 -8.74 -20.34
C GLY A 53 3.11 -8.50 -21.22
N ASP A 54 2.31 -9.54 -21.48
CA ASP A 54 1.02 -9.49 -22.21
C ASP A 54 -0.11 -8.76 -21.44
N TYR A 55 0.22 -7.75 -20.65
CA TYR A 55 -0.75 -7.00 -19.87
C TYR A 55 -1.38 -5.90 -20.71
N SER A 56 -2.69 -5.72 -20.59
CA SER A 56 -3.40 -4.65 -21.30
C SER A 56 -3.11 -3.30 -20.65
N SER A 57 -2.68 -2.31 -21.46
CA SER A 57 -2.49 -0.93 -21.01
C SER A 57 -3.77 -0.34 -20.41
N GLU A 58 -4.93 -0.70 -20.97
CA GLU A 58 -6.24 -0.22 -20.50
C GLU A 58 -6.57 -0.71 -19.07
N VAL A 59 -6.05 -1.87 -18.67
CA VAL A 59 -6.20 -2.38 -17.31
C VAL A 59 -5.27 -1.63 -16.36
N PHE A 60 -4.03 -1.33 -16.79
CA PHE A 60 -3.11 -0.53 -15.99
C PHE A 60 -3.57 0.90 -15.79
N ASP A 61 -4.28 1.50 -16.74
CA ASP A 61 -4.85 2.84 -16.59
C ASP A 61 -5.86 2.94 -15.43
N ARG A 62 -6.46 1.79 -15.03
CA ARG A 62 -7.37 1.67 -13.88
C ARG A 62 -6.64 1.43 -12.56
N ILE A 63 -5.32 1.21 -12.59
CA ILE A 63 -4.52 1.00 -11.38
C ILE A 63 -3.80 2.31 -11.03
N HIS A 64 -4.27 2.96 -9.97
CA HIS A 64 -3.70 4.22 -9.51
C HIS A 64 -2.70 3.97 -8.38
N ILE A 65 -1.43 4.33 -8.62
CA ILE A 65 -0.39 4.19 -7.60
C ILE A 65 -0.44 5.39 -6.64
N LYS A 66 -0.57 5.10 -5.34
CA LYS A 66 -0.55 6.09 -4.27
C LYS A 66 0.65 5.87 -3.36
N TYR A 67 1.61 6.77 -3.41
CA TYR A 67 2.75 6.73 -2.50
C TYR A 67 2.39 7.30 -1.12
N VAL A 68 2.73 6.55 -0.08
CA VAL A 68 2.54 6.91 1.33
C VAL A 68 3.85 6.62 2.07
N HIS A 69 4.31 7.53 2.94
CA HIS A 69 5.63 7.40 3.57
C HIS A 69 5.57 6.81 4.99
N ASN A 70 4.50 7.10 5.72
CA ASN A 70 4.38 6.81 7.15
C ASN A 70 2.92 6.61 7.58
N GLU A 71 2.72 6.19 8.84
CA GLU A 71 1.40 6.03 9.46
C GLU A 71 0.53 7.28 9.41
N GLU A 72 1.11 8.47 9.62
CA GLU A 72 0.34 9.72 9.64
C GLU A 72 -0.27 10.02 8.26
N GLU A 73 0.50 9.86 7.19
CA GLU A 73 0.01 10.01 5.82
C GLU A 73 -1.05 8.97 5.48
N LEU A 74 -0.89 7.73 5.96
CA LEU A 74 -1.87 6.67 5.77
C LEU A 74 -3.20 7.00 6.46
N ARG A 75 -3.16 7.51 7.70
CA ARG A 75 -4.35 7.99 8.40
C ARG A 75 -5.01 9.17 7.70
N LYS A 76 -4.23 10.13 7.20
CA LYS A 76 -4.76 11.26 6.41
C LYS A 76 -5.44 10.77 5.14
N TYR A 77 -4.86 9.77 4.47
CA TYR A 77 -5.45 9.16 3.29
C TYR A 77 -6.82 8.54 3.61
N PHE A 78 -6.94 7.75 4.69
CA PHE A 78 -8.23 7.21 5.11
C PHE A 78 -9.21 8.28 5.59
N ALA A 79 -8.75 9.31 6.30
CA ALA A 79 -9.61 10.41 6.74
C ALA A 79 -10.16 11.22 5.56
N ALA A 80 -9.43 11.30 4.44
CA ALA A 80 -9.91 11.99 3.24
C ALA A 80 -11.16 11.33 2.63
N PHE A 81 -11.46 10.07 2.96
CA PHE A 81 -12.67 9.39 2.51
C PHE A 81 -13.93 10.10 3.00
N TYR A 82 -13.92 10.72 4.19
CA TYR A 82 -15.03 11.55 4.68
C TYR A 82 -15.38 12.74 3.78
N MET A 83 -14.44 13.19 2.94
CA MET A 83 -14.58 14.37 2.09
C MET A 83 -14.78 14.05 0.61
N GLN A 84 -14.66 12.78 0.21
CA GLN A 84 -14.79 12.38 -1.19
C GLN A 84 -16.25 12.15 -1.57
N ALA A 85 -16.64 12.63 -2.76
CA ALA A 85 -17.97 12.39 -3.32
C ALA A 85 -18.20 10.91 -3.68
N SER A 86 -17.12 10.16 -3.91
CA SER A 86 -17.13 8.73 -4.19
C SER A 86 -15.86 8.09 -3.62
N LEU A 87 -16.02 6.95 -2.94
CA LEU A 87 -14.89 6.18 -2.43
C LEU A 87 -14.19 5.41 -3.57
N PRO A 88 -12.87 5.14 -3.44
CA PRO A 88 -12.23 4.16 -4.30
C PRO A 88 -12.87 2.78 -4.12
N THR A 89 -13.19 2.11 -5.23
CA THR A 89 -13.86 0.80 -5.21
C THR A 89 -13.01 -0.27 -4.55
N THR A 90 -11.69 -0.21 -4.73
CA THR A 90 -10.73 -1.12 -4.09
C THR A 90 -9.42 -0.41 -3.78
N VAL A 91 -8.88 -0.67 -2.59
CA VAL A 91 -7.55 -0.20 -2.16
C VAL A 91 -6.71 -1.42 -1.78
N VAL A 92 -5.56 -1.58 -2.43
CA VAL A 92 -4.54 -2.58 -2.11
C VAL A 92 -3.38 -1.85 -1.43
N ILE A 93 -2.91 -2.33 -0.28
CA ILE A 93 -1.84 -1.66 0.46
C ILE A 93 -0.67 -2.62 0.62
N ASP A 94 0.43 -2.31 -0.06
CA ASP A 94 1.69 -3.03 0.06
C ASP A 94 2.38 -2.72 1.40
N ASP A 95 2.98 -3.76 1.99
CA ASP A 95 3.74 -3.66 3.24
C ASP A 95 3.02 -2.91 4.38
N PHE A 96 1.71 -3.12 4.56
CA PHE A 96 0.88 -2.37 5.52
C PHE A 96 1.49 -2.26 6.94
N VAL A 97 2.07 -3.35 7.47
CA VAL A 97 2.67 -3.35 8.81
C VAL A 97 3.88 -2.40 8.92
N VAL A 98 4.58 -2.15 7.81
CA VAL A 98 5.79 -1.31 7.74
C VAL A 98 5.47 0.18 7.92
N PHE A 99 4.19 0.59 7.87
CA PHE A 99 3.78 1.95 8.25
C PHE A 99 3.82 2.19 9.76
N PHE A 100 3.64 1.13 10.56
CA PHE A 100 3.44 1.20 12.02
C PHE A 100 4.68 0.83 12.84
N GLN A 101 5.70 0.30 12.18
CA GLN A 101 6.98 0.03 12.80
C GLN A 101 7.73 1.35 12.95
N SER A 102 7.73 1.93 14.15
CA SER A 102 8.68 2.99 14.51
C SER A 102 10.09 2.45 14.27
N TRP A 103 10.90 3.14 13.47
CA TRP A 103 12.34 2.89 13.34
C TRP A 103 13.03 3.27 14.67
N ASP A 104 12.78 2.50 15.71
CA ASP A 104 13.53 2.60 16.94
C ASP A 104 13.98 1.19 17.27
N GLY A 105 15.21 0.88 16.84
CA GLY A 105 15.96 -0.34 17.18
C GLY A 105 16.27 -0.50 18.67
N ARG A 106 15.47 0.11 19.54
CA ARG A 106 15.51 0.01 20.99
C ARG A 106 14.06 -0.06 21.41
N HIS A 107 13.58 -1.25 21.78
CA HIS A 107 12.49 -1.51 22.74
C HIS A 107 12.02 -2.95 22.51
N GLN A 108 12.91 -3.90 22.81
CA GLN A 108 12.58 -5.30 22.98
C GLN A 108 11.79 -5.47 24.29
N SER A 109 10.47 -5.28 24.25
CA SER A 109 9.57 -5.79 25.29
C SER A 109 8.14 -5.94 24.73
N GLY A 110 7.36 -6.86 25.30
CA GLY A 110 5.99 -7.16 24.85
C GLY A 110 5.02 -5.97 24.86
N GLN A 111 5.38 -4.84 25.48
CA GLN A 111 4.58 -3.61 25.55
C GLN A 111 4.65 -2.76 24.26
N ALA A 112 5.75 -2.83 23.50
CA ALA A 112 5.86 -2.14 22.21
C ALA A 112 5.02 -2.83 21.11
N ARG A 113 4.92 -4.17 21.16
CA ARG A 113 4.11 -4.96 20.22
C ARG A 113 2.61 -4.68 20.38
N SER A 114 2.11 -4.68 21.62
CA SER A 114 0.70 -4.34 21.89
C SER A 114 0.34 -2.91 21.52
N SER A 115 1.29 -1.97 21.62
CA SER A 115 1.11 -0.60 21.13
C SER A 115 1.01 -0.55 19.60
N CYS A 116 1.84 -1.29 18.86
CA CYS A 116 1.77 -1.38 17.40
C CYS A 116 0.44 -1.96 16.93
N ASP A 117 0.00 -3.06 17.54
CA ASP A 117 -1.29 -3.70 17.25
C ASP A 117 -2.46 -2.72 17.47
N LEU A 118 -2.41 -1.92 18.54
CA LEU A 118 -3.43 -0.92 18.82
C LEU A 118 -3.47 0.20 17.76
N VAL A 119 -2.31 0.67 17.27
CA VAL A 119 -2.25 1.70 16.22
C VAL A 119 -2.77 1.15 14.90
N VAL A 120 -2.43 -0.09 14.55
CA VAL A 120 -2.96 -0.80 13.39
C VAL A 120 -4.48 -0.87 13.47
N VAL A 121 -5.03 -1.36 14.59
CA VAL A 121 -6.48 -1.46 14.81
C VAL A 121 -7.15 -0.09 14.69
N ARG A 122 -6.61 0.95 15.33
CA ARG A 122 -7.15 2.31 15.24
C ARG A 122 -7.16 2.85 13.81
N THR A 123 -6.13 2.55 13.04
CA THR A 123 -6.03 3.00 11.64
C THR A 123 -7.03 2.27 10.75
N LEU A 124 -7.27 0.98 11.00
CA LEU A 124 -8.32 0.22 10.32
C LEU A 124 -9.72 0.67 10.73
N CYS A 125 -9.96 0.97 12.03
CA CYS A 125 -11.21 1.55 12.49
C CYS A 125 -11.49 2.90 11.81
N LEU A 126 -10.47 3.77 11.70
CA LEU A 126 -10.61 5.04 10.98
C LEU A 126 -11.07 4.85 9.53
N ALA A 127 -10.47 3.88 8.82
CA ALA A 127 -10.87 3.55 7.45
C ALA A 127 -12.30 3.01 7.39
N HIS A 128 -12.65 2.08 8.29
CA HIS A 128 -13.98 1.49 8.38
C HIS A 128 -15.05 2.56 8.65
N ASP A 129 -14.82 3.45 9.61
CA ASP A 129 -15.77 4.50 9.97
C ASP A 129 -15.95 5.49 8.82
N ALA A 130 -14.86 5.86 8.14
CA ALA A 130 -14.94 6.73 6.97
C ALA A 130 -15.73 6.09 5.82
N ILE A 131 -15.53 4.79 5.56
CA ILE A 131 -16.29 4.04 4.56
C ILE A 131 -17.77 3.95 4.94
N THR A 132 -18.07 3.72 6.22
CA THR A 132 -19.44 3.58 6.71
C THR A 132 -20.18 4.91 6.70
N TYR A 133 -19.50 6.02 6.97
CA TYR A 133 -20.11 7.36 6.94
C TYR A 133 -20.59 7.78 5.55
N VAL A 134 -19.85 7.38 4.51
CA VAL A 134 -20.13 7.77 3.11
C VAL A 134 -21.17 6.86 2.45
N ARG A 135 -21.46 5.68 3.02
CA ARG A 135 -22.47 4.73 2.53
C ARG A 135 -23.85 5.00 3.12
#